data_AF-A0A957IW02-F1
#
_entry.id   AF-A0A957IW02-F1
#
_cell.length_a   1.000
_cell.length_b   1.000
_cell.length_c   1.000
_cell.angle_alpha   90.00
_cell.angle_beta   90.00
_cell.angle_gamma   90.00
#
_symmetry.space_group_name_H-M   'P 1'
#
loop_
_entity.id
_entity.type
_entity.pdbx_description
1 polymer ?
#
loop_
_entity_poly.entity_id
_entity_poly.type
_entity_poly.pdbx_seq_one_letter_code
_entity_poly.pdbx_strand_id
1 'polypeptide(L)'
;VAHPPGYVFMTLLGKLFQLVVPIGTIPWRMHLLAATAGTASALFVFGTIRWFAAQTSEVSKNLGGLAGLFGALVVGTAVNHWQHSIHANPHIVTQTFLAANLYFLTRWAASNQNAIRVRPRSSASHFPDKWLYIFCLSAGLGVTHHPLTVFAFPAYAVFVVWQRPFILRQWQTLLKMVGCALLGLSLWLYLPLHSPLPSAVGSVDLRTLDAFLTHILGRGISDDLGFYGL
;
A
#
# COMPACT_ATOMS: atom_id res chain seq x y z
N VAL A 1 6.54 17.20 11.57
CA VAL A 1 5.99 16.43 10.43
C VAL A 1 7.18 16.02 9.56
N ALA A 2 7.20 14.82 8.98
CA ALA A 2 8.23 14.47 7.99
C ALA A 2 8.21 15.47 6.82
N HIS A 3 9.30 15.56 6.05
CA HIS A 3 9.32 16.44 4.86
C HIS A 3 8.10 16.16 3.96
N PRO A 4 7.56 17.18 3.26
CA PRO A 4 6.45 16.97 2.34
C PRO A 4 6.83 15.87 1.34
N PRO A 5 5.92 14.93 1.02
CA PRO A 5 4.48 15.00 1.25
C PRO A 5 3.99 14.40 2.59
N GLY A 6 4.90 14.16 3.54
CA GLY A 6 4.57 13.75 4.90
C GLY A 6 4.19 12.28 4.99
N TYR A 7 5.15 11.42 5.33
CA TYR A 7 4.96 10.00 5.65
C TYR A 7 4.08 9.80 6.91
N VAL A 8 2.80 10.19 6.82
CA VAL A 8 1.85 10.20 7.94
C VAL A 8 1.64 8.78 8.46
N PHE A 9 1.44 7.83 7.56
CA PHE A 9 1.32 6.43 7.91
C PHE A 9 2.54 5.93 8.68
N MET A 10 3.76 6.18 8.19
CA MET A 10 5.00 5.77 8.87
C MET A 10 5.15 6.42 10.25
N THR A 11 4.70 7.67 10.41
CA THR A 11 4.77 8.38 11.70
C THR A 11 3.89 7.67 12.75
N LEU A 12 2.65 7.37 12.37
CA LEU A 12 1.71 6.67 13.25
C LEU A 12 2.14 5.22 13.49
N LEU A 13 2.60 4.53 12.45
CA LEU A 13 3.09 3.15 12.52
C LEU A 13 4.34 3.04 13.40
N GLY A 14 5.27 3.98 13.28
CA GLY A 14 6.45 4.08 14.14
C GLY A 14 6.08 4.27 15.61
N LYS A 15 5.11 5.16 15.89
CA LYS A 15 4.59 5.33 17.26
C LYS A 15 3.93 4.06 17.79
N LEU A 16 3.13 3.37 16.98
CA LEU A 16 2.52 2.10 17.33
C LEU A 16 3.58 1.05 17.67
N PHE A 17 4.61 0.91 16.82
CA PHE A 17 5.70 -0.04 17.04
C PHE A 17 6.47 0.23 18.34
N GLN A 18 6.72 1.51 18.64
CA GLN A 18 7.37 1.93 19.88
C GLN A 18 6.54 1.63 21.13
N LEU A 19 5.20 1.65 21.03
CA LEU A 19 4.28 1.32 22.11
C LEU A 19 4.17 -0.20 22.33
N VAL A 20 4.09 -0.98 21.24
CA VAL A 20 3.90 -2.44 21.28
C VAL A 20 5.19 -3.18 21.63
N VAL A 21 6.35 -2.66 21.22
CA VAL A 21 7.66 -3.25 21.52
C VAL A 21 8.32 -2.43 22.64
N PRO A 22 8.23 -2.84 23.92
CA PRO A 22 8.73 -2.05 25.04
C PRO A 22 10.25 -2.15 25.24
N ILE A 23 10.93 -2.99 24.46
CA ILE A 23 12.36 -3.30 24.58
C ILE A 23 13.21 -2.57 23.54
N GLY A 24 14.48 -2.35 23.86
CA GLY A 24 15.45 -1.68 22.99
C GLY A 24 15.27 -0.17 22.91
N THR A 25 16.22 0.52 22.28
CA THR A 25 16.17 1.97 22.05
C THR A 25 15.17 2.33 20.94
N ILE A 26 14.76 3.60 20.84
CA ILE A 26 13.87 4.06 19.76
C ILE A 26 14.43 3.72 18.36
N PRO A 27 15.70 3.99 18.04
CA PRO A 27 16.27 3.61 16.74
C PRO A 27 16.19 2.11 16.47
N TRP A 28 16.47 1.28 17.49
CA TRP A 28 16.38 -0.17 17.36
C TRP A 28 14.96 -0.64 17.01
N ARG A 29 13.93 -0.08 17.66
CA ARG A 29 12.52 -0.38 17.37
C ARG A 29 12.12 0.05 15.95
N MET A 30 12.65 1.17 15.48
CA MET A 30 12.41 1.64 14.11
C MET A 30 13.14 0.79 13.06
N HIS A 31 14.31 0.23 13.36
CA HIS A 31 14.97 -0.77 12.51
C HIS A 31 14.18 -2.07 12.47
N LEU A 32 13.65 -2.52 13.61
CA LEU A 32 12.78 -3.70 13.67
C LEU A 32 11.50 -3.50 12.85
N LEU A 33 10.91 -2.30 12.87
CA LEU A 33 9.78 -1.95 12.02
C LEU A 33 10.13 -2.09 10.54
N ALA A 34 11.28 -1.56 10.10
CA ALA A 34 11.74 -1.68 8.72
C ALA A 34 11.96 -3.16 8.31
N ALA A 35 12.59 -3.96 9.16
CA ALA A 35 12.82 -5.38 8.92
C ALA A 35 11.50 -6.16 8.83
N THR A 36 10.54 -5.82 9.69
CA THR A 36 9.18 -6.40 9.68
C THR A 36 8.44 -6.05 8.39
N ALA A 37 8.49 -4.79 7.96
CA ALA A 37 7.87 -4.34 6.71
C ALA A 37 8.50 -5.04 5.49
N GLY A 38 9.83 -5.14 5.45
CA GLY A 38 10.56 -5.84 4.39
C GLY A 38 10.23 -7.33 4.32
N THR A 39 10.08 -7.98 5.48
CA THR A 39 9.64 -9.38 5.58
C THR A 39 8.20 -9.54 5.08
N ALA A 40 7.29 -8.65 5.50
CA ALA A 40 5.90 -8.68 5.03
C ALA A 40 5.81 -8.51 3.50
N SER A 41 6.60 -7.61 2.92
CA SER A 41 6.69 -7.43 1.47
C SER A 41 7.10 -8.72 0.75
N ALA A 42 8.15 -9.40 1.23
CA ALA A 42 8.60 -10.68 0.68
C ALA A 42 7.52 -11.78 0.81
N LEU A 43 6.76 -11.80 1.90
CA LEU A 43 5.63 -12.72 2.08
C LEU A 43 4.45 -12.44 1.13
N PHE A 44 4.19 -11.17 0.79
CA PHE A 44 3.21 -10.85 -0.25
C PHE A 44 3.66 -11.31 -1.64
N VAL A 45 4.95 -11.20 -1.94
CA VAL A 45 5.54 -11.76 -3.17
C VAL A 45 5.41 -13.29 -3.19
N PHE A 46 5.76 -13.96 -2.08
CA PHE A 46 5.53 -15.41 -1.92
C PHE A 46 4.10 -15.79 -2.27
N GLY A 47 3.13 -15.10 -1.67
CA GLY A 47 1.70 -15.36 -1.86
C GLY A 47 1.25 -15.15 -3.32
N THR A 48 1.78 -14.12 -3.97
CA THR A 48 1.49 -13.79 -5.38
C THR A 48 2.01 -14.87 -6.31
N ILE A 49 3.25 -15.31 -6.15
CA ILE A 49 3.87 -16.35 -6.99
C ILE A 49 3.19 -17.69 -6.78
N ARG A 50 2.97 -18.09 -5.52
CA ARG A 50 2.26 -19.33 -5.19
C ARG A 50 0.87 -19.36 -5.81
N TRP A 51 0.20 -18.21 -5.87
CA TRP A 51 -1.08 -18.10 -6.55
C TRP A 51 -0.97 -18.33 -8.05
N PHE A 52 -0.05 -17.65 -8.75
CA PHE A 52 0.13 -17.86 -10.20
C PHE A 52 0.45 -19.32 -10.53
N ALA A 53 1.35 -19.94 -9.76
CA ALA A 53 1.68 -21.35 -9.89
C ALA A 53 0.46 -22.26 -9.71
N ALA A 54 -0.49 -21.86 -8.86
CA ALA A 54 -1.72 -22.62 -8.65
C ALA A 54 -2.71 -22.58 -9.83
N GLN A 55 -2.54 -21.62 -10.75
CA GLN A 55 -3.46 -21.39 -11.88
C GLN A 55 -2.97 -22.01 -13.20
N THR A 56 -1.78 -22.62 -13.22
CA THR A 56 -1.16 -23.18 -14.43
C THR A 56 -1.30 -24.71 -14.47
N SER A 57 -0.19 -25.47 -14.40
CA SER A 57 -0.16 -26.94 -14.50
C SER A 57 -0.17 -27.62 -13.12
N GLU A 58 -0.54 -28.90 -13.06
CA GLU A 58 -0.46 -29.70 -11.81
C GLU A 58 0.95 -29.74 -11.23
N VAL A 59 1.97 -29.83 -12.08
CA VAL A 59 3.38 -29.73 -11.66
C VAL A 59 3.66 -28.38 -11.00
N SER A 60 3.19 -27.28 -11.59
CA SER A 60 3.37 -25.94 -11.04
C SER A 60 2.62 -25.74 -9.72
N LYS A 61 1.41 -26.30 -9.58
CA LYS A 61 0.64 -26.28 -8.33
C LYS A 61 1.44 -26.93 -7.19
N ASN A 62 2.01 -28.11 -7.43
CA ASN A 62 2.80 -28.84 -6.44
C ASN A 62 4.08 -28.10 -6.05
N LEU A 63 4.73 -27.44 -7.02
CA LEU A 63 5.95 -26.66 -6.81
C LEU A 63 5.69 -25.22 -6.36
N GLY A 64 4.43 -24.76 -6.30
CA GLY A 64 4.09 -23.37 -6.07
C GLY A 64 4.59 -22.82 -4.73
N GLY A 65 4.68 -23.67 -3.71
CA GLY A 65 5.30 -23.31 -2.43
C GLY A 65 6.80 -23.05 -2.56
N LEU A 66 7.53 -23.91 -3.27
CA LEU A 66 8.97 -23.76 -3.52
C LEU A 66 9.26 -22.57 -4.42
N ALA A 67 8.48 -22.39 -5.49
CA ALA A 67 8.60 -21.23 -6.38
C ALA A 67 8.32 -19.91 -5.64
N GLY A 68 7.29 -19.89 -4.78
CA GLY A 68 7.00 -18.75 -3.92
C GLY A 68 8.13 -18.46 -2.94
N LEU A 69 8.68 -19.49 -2.29
CA LEU A 69 9.79 -19.34 -1.34
C LEU A 69 11.03 -18.81 -2.04
N PHE A 70 11.38 -19.37 -3.20
CA PHE A 70 12.47 -18.90 -4.03
C PHE A 70 12.28 -17.42 -4.40
N GLY A 71 11.11 -17.02 -4.90
CA GLY A 71 10.85 -15.62 -5.25
C GLY A 71 10.87 -14.66 -4.06
N ALA A 72 10.39 -15.09 -2.89
CA ALA A 72 10.47 -14.30 -1.67
C ALA A 72 11.90 -14.12 -1.17
N LEU A 73 12.74 -15.16 -1.28
CA LEU A 73 14.15 -15.07 -0.97
C LEU A 73 14.88 -14.15 -1.96
N VAL A 74 14.61 -14.28 -3.27
CA VAL A 74 15.18 -13.39 -4.30
C VAL A 74 14.85 -11.93 -4.02
N VAL A 75 13.59 -11.61 -3.69
CA VAL A 75 13.21 -10.23 -3.32
C VAL A 75 13.83 -9.83 -1.99
N GLY A 76 13.78 -10.71 -0.98
CA GLY A 76 14.31 -10.45 0.35
C GLY A 76 15.81 -10.13 0.35
N THR A 77 16.59 -10.82 -0.48
CA THR A 77 18.05 -10.63 -0.61
C THR A 77 18.45 -9.65 -1.71
N ALA A 78 17.50 -9.12 -2.48
CA ALA A 78 17.79 -8.08 -3.47
C ALA A 78 18.39 -6.86 -2.77
N VAL A 79 19.51 -6.35 -3.28
CA VAL A 79 20.35 -5.33 -2.61
C VAL A 79 19.53 -4.14 -2.11
N ASN A 80 18.69 -3.53 -2.96
CA ASN A 80 17.87 -2.38 -2.58
C ASN A 80 16.82 -2.73 -1.51
N HIS A 81 16.16 -3.89 -1.64
CA HIS A 81 15.14 -4.32 -0.67
C HIS A 81 15.77 -4.62 0.69
N TRP A 82 16.87 -5.37 0.69
CA TRP A 82 17.64 -5.68 1.90
C TRP A 82 18.14 -4.40 2.57
N GLN A 83 18.77 -3.51 1.81
CA GLN A 83 19.27 -2.23 2.31
C GLN A 83 18.15 -1.44 3.00
N HIS A 84 16.98 -1.28 2.39
CA HIS A 84 15.88 -0.55 3.02
C HIS A 84 15.21 -1.29 4.18
N SER A 85 15.48 -2.59 4.36
CA SER A 85 14.92 -3.41 5.43
C SER A 85 15.75 -3.41 6.72
N ILE A 86 17.03 -3.01 6.68
CA ILE A 86 17.94 -3.11 7.85
C ILE A 86 18.10 -1.81 8.65
N HIS A 87 17.58 -0.69 8.15
CA HIS A 87 17.55 0.60 8.86
C HIS A 87 16.20 1.29 8.73
N ALA A 88 15.94 2.26 9.60
CA ALA A 88 14.69 3.01 9.60
C ALA A 88 14.54 3.82 8.31
N ASN A 89 13.83 3.26 7.34
CA ASN A 89 13.64 3.83 6.03
C ASN A 89 12.17 3.77 5.63
N PRO A 90 11.55 4.86 5.16
CA PRO A 90 10.16 4.83 4.73
C PRO A 90 9.95 4.08 3.41
N HIS A 91 10.95 3.96 2.53
CA HIS A 91 10.80 3.33 1.22
C HIS A 91 10.43 1.84 1.31
N ILE A 92 10.90 1.13 2.36
CA ILE A 92 10.53 -0.29 2.52
C ILE A 92 9.03 -0.47 2.75
N VAL A 93 8.39 0.45 3.50
CA VAL A 93 6.94 0.43 3.72
C VAL A 93 6.19 0.75 2.42
N THR A 94 6.73 1.62 1.56
CA THR A 94 6.19 1.85 0.21
C THR A 94 6.22 0.55 -0.61
N GLN A 95 7.36 -0.16 -0.60
CA GLN A 95 7.51 -1.44 -1.28
C GLN A 95 6.52 -2.48 -0.73
N THR A 96 6.35 -2.55 0.58
CA THR A 96 5.36 -3.43 1.23
C THR A 96 3.94 -3.15 0.74
N PHE A 97 3.52 -1.88 0.63
CA PHE A 97 2.21 -1.53 0.09
C PHE A 97 2.03 -1.98 -1.37
N LEU A 98 3.03 -1.77 -2.23
CA LEU A 98 2.96 -2.19 -3.63
C LEU A 98 2.87 -3.71 -3.75
N ALA A 99 3.65 -4.46 -2.96
CA ALA A 99 3.60 -5.92 -2.92
C ALA A 99 2.25 -6.42 -2.37
N ALA A 100 1.74 -5.82 -1.30
CA ALA A 100 0.44 -6.13 -0.71
C ALA A 100 -0.69 -5.89 -1.71
N ASN A 101 -0.68 -4.76 -2.41
CA ASN A 101 -1.69 -4.41 -3.41
C ASN A 101 -1.74 -5.45 -4.55
N LEU A 102 -0.57 -5.87 -5.05
CA LEU A 102 -0.49 -6.93 -6.06
C LEU A 102 -1.04 -8.26 -5.54
N TYR A 103 -0.68 -8.64 -4.31
CA TYR A 103 -1.21 -9.84 -3.67
C TYR A 103 -2.73 -9.80 -3.50
N PHE A 104 -3.30 -8.69 -3.02
CA PHE A 104 -4.74 -8.56 -2.84
C PHE A 104 -5.50 -8.58 -4.17
N LEU A 105 -4.98 -7.92 -5.21
CA LEU A 105 -5.57 -7.93 -6.54
C LEU A 105 -5.56 -9.33 -7.17
N THR A 106 -4.46 -10.07 -7.06
CA THR A 106 -4.39 -11.46 -7.55
C THR A 106 -5.34 -12.37 -6.78
N ARG A 107 -5.45 -12.19 -5.46
CA ARG A 107 -6.38 -12.95 -4.62
C ARG A 107 -7.85 -12.63 -4.91
N TRP A 108 -8.17 -11.37 -5.20
CA TRP A 108 -9.49 -10.96 -5.67
C TRP A 108 -9.81 -11.57 -7.04
N ALA A 109 -8.89 -11.49 -8.00
CA ALA A 109 -9.08 -12.06 -9.34
C ALA A 109 -9.37 -13.56 -9.27
N ALA A 110 -8.67 -14.30 -8.40
CA ALA A 110 -8.92 -15.71 -8.13
C ALA A 110 -10.34 -15.98 -7.62
N SER A 111 -10.77 -15.18 -6.64
CA SER A 111 -12.08 -15.30 -5.99
C SER A 111 -13.20 -15.01 -7.00
N ASN A 112 -12.98 -14.02 -7.87
CA ASN A 112 -13.89 -13.65 -8.96
C ASN A 112 -14.01 -14.77 -10.01
N GLN A 113 -12.90 -15.35 -10.46
CA GLN A 113 -12.90 -16.46 -11.42
C GLN A 113 -13.64 -17.70 -10.89
N ASN A 114 -13.42 -18.04 -9.61
CA ASN A 114 -14.14 -19.15 -8.97
C ASN A 114 -15.65 -18.88 -8.87
N ALA A 115 -16.05 -17.65 -8.55
CA ALA A 115 -17.46 -17.27 -8.51
C ALA A 115 -18.13 -17.42 -9.88
N ILE A 116 -17.44 -17.03 -10.96
CA ILE A 116 -17.92 -17.18 -12.35
C ILE A 116 -18.08 -18.67 -12.74
N ARG A 117 -17.17 -19.55 -12.31
CA ARG A 117 -17.22 -20.99 -12.61
C ARG A 117 -18.36 -21.72 -11.90
N VAL A 118 -18.61 -21.39 -10.63
CA VAL A 118 -19.55 -22.14 -9.77
C VAL A 118 -21.00 -21.67 -9.92
N ARG A 119 -21.25 -20.42 -10.32
CA ARG A 119 -22.61 -19.85 -10.39
C ARG A 119 -22.94 -19.32 -11.79
N PRO A 120 -23.83 -19.97 -12.56
CA PRO A 120 -24.36 -19.41 -13.78
C PRO A 120 -25.13 -18.11 -13.50
N ARG A 121 -25.09 -17.19 -14.46
CA ARG A 121 -25.53 -15.77 -14.46
C ARG A 121 -26.91 -15.40 -13.86
N SER A 122 -27.74 -16.35 -13.44
CA SER A 122 -29.15 -16.09 -13.07
C SER A 122 -29.39 -15.76 -11.59
N SER A 123 -28.40 -15.92 -10.71
CA SER A 123 -28.55 -15.52 -9.30
C SER A 123 -27.76 -14.24 -9.03
N ALA A 124 -28.47 -13.16 -8.69
CA ALA A 124 -27.93 -11.86 -8.24
C ALA A 124 -27.20 -11.96 -6.89
N SER A 125 -26.28 -12.91 -6.78
CA SER A 125 -25.56 -13.22 -5.55
C SER A 125 -24.26 -12.44 -5.49
N HIS A 126 -24.06 -11.78 -4.35
CA HIS A 126 -22.92 -10.97 -3.96
C HIS A 126 -21.59 -11.65 -4.34
N PHE A 127 -20.77 -11.01 -5.19
CA PHE A 127 -19.42 -11.49 -5.48
C PHE A 127 -18.53 -11.35 -4.23
N PRO A 128 -17.57 -12.25 -4.00
CA PRO A 128 -16.68 -12.17 -2.84
C PRO A 128 -15.60 -11.09 -3.05
N ASP A 129 -16.00 -9.83 -3.07
CA ASP A 129 -15.15 -8.65 -3.35
C ASP A 129 -14.29 -8.21 -2.13
N LYS A 130 -14.22 -9.03 -1.07
CA LYS A 130 -13.48 -8.69 0.17
C LYS A 130 -12.03 -8.28 -0.09
N TRP A 131 -11.34 -8.98 -1.00
CA TRP A 131 -9.95 -8.70 -1.32
C TRP A 131 -9.78 -7.42 -2.13
N LEU A 132 -10.78 -7.05 -2.94
CA LEU A 132 -10.82 -5.77 -3.63
C LEU A 132 -10.99 -4.62 -2.63
N TYR A 133 -11.83 -4.78 -1.62
CA TYR A 133 -12.01 -3.77 -0.58
C TYR A 133 -10.75 -3.63 0.31
N ILE A 134 -10.10 -4.74 0.67
CA ILE A 134 -8.81 -4.73 1.38
C ILE A 134 -7.74 -4.05 0.51
N PHE A 135 -7.71 -4.33 -0.79
CA PHE A 135 -6.84 -3.62 -1.74
C PHE A 135 -7.11 -2.11 -1.74
N CYS A 136 -8.38 -1.67 -1.85
CA CYS A 136 -8.72 -0.25 -1.85
C CYS A 136 -8.27 0.45 -0.56
N LEU A 137 -8.48 -0.19 0.59
CA LEU A 137 -7.98 0.31 1.88
C LEU A 137 -6.44 0.42 1.89
N SER A 138 -5.74 -0.64 1.48
CA SER A 138 -4.27 -0.67 1.38
C SER A 138 -3.73 0.38 0.41
N ALA A 139 -4.39 0.59 -0.71
CA ALA A 139 -4.03 1.60 -1.70
C ALA A 139 -4.18 3.01 -1.12
N GLY A 140 -5.29 3.30 -0.43
CA GLY A 140 -5.49 4.57 0.28
C GLY A 140 -4.44 4.82 1.35
N LEU A 141 -4.17 3.83 2.21
CA LEU A 141 -3.09 3.90 3.21
C LEU A 141 -1.71 4.12 2.56
N GLY A 142 -1.45 3.45 1.45
CA GLY A 142 -0.22 3.61 0.66
C GLY A 142 -0.01 5.03 0.17
N VAL A 143 -1.06 5.74 -0.23
CA VAL A 143 -0.98 7.16 -0.60
C VAL A 143 -0.63 8.03 0.61
N THR A 144 -1.19 7.74 1.79
CA THR A 144 -0.86 8.47 3.02
C THR A 144 0.54 8.19 3.56
N HIS A 145 1.13 7.08 3.13
CA HIS A 145 2.54 6.79 3.35
C HIS A 145 3.40 7.54 2.34
N HIS A 146 3.17 7.32 1.04
CA HIS A 146 3.89 7.98 -0.03
C HIS A 146 2.97 8.21 -1.25
N PRO A 147 2.73 9.47 -1.67
CA PRO A 147 1.82 9.78 -2.78
C PRO A 147 2.25 9.17 -4.13
N LEU A 148 3.54 8.87 -4.32
CA LEU A 148 4.02 8.22 -5.54
C LEU A 148 3.39 6.84 -5.78
N THR A 149 2.80 6.21 -4.76
CA THR A 149 2.04 4.97 -4.94
C THR A 149 0.85 5.12 -5.90
N VAL A 150 0.33 6.35 -6.09
CA VAL A 150 -0.73 6.66 -7.06
C VAL A 150 -0.31 6.33 -8.50
N PHE A 151 0.98 6.36 -8.84
CA PHE A 151 1.46 5.99 -10.18
C PHE A 151 1.17 4.52 -10.56
N ALA A 152 0.92 3.65 -9.58
CA ALA A 152 0.51 2.27 -9.85
C ALA A 152 -1.00 2.14 -10.18
N PHE A 153 -1.81 3.17 -9.90
CA PHE A 153 -3.27 3.10 -10.01
C PHE A 153 -3.77 2.88 -11.44
N PRO A 154 -3.18 3.46 -12.51
CA PRO A 154 -3.58 3.13 -13.88
C PRO A 154 -3.46 1.64 -14.18
N ALA A 155 -2.36 1.00 -13.77
CA ALA A 155 -2.17 -0.44 -13.95
C ALA A 155 -3.20 -1.25 -13.14
N TYR A 156 -3.49 -0.84 -11.90
CA TYR A 156 -4.52 -1.48 -11.08
C TYR A 156 -5.92 -1.35 -11.70
N ALA A 157 -6.27 -0.17 -12.21
CA ALA A 157 -7.56 0.08 -12.83
C ALA A 157 -7.74 -0.76 -14.10
N VAL A 158 -6.73 -0.80 -14.97
CA VAL A 158 -6.72 -1.67 -16.16
C VAL A 158 -6.89 -3.13 -15.76
N PHE A 159 -6.15 -3.61 -14.76
CA PHE A 159 -6.26 -4.98 -14.27
C PHE A 159 -7.68 -5.29 -13.73
N VAL A 160 -8.26 -4.41 -12.92
CA VAL A 160 -9.60 -4.59 -12.34
C VAL A 160 -10.67 -4.65 -13.44
N VAL A 161 -10.61 -3.73 -14.41
CA VAL A 161 -11.56 -3.70 -15.53
C VAL A 161 -11.37 -4.91 -16.45
N TRP A 162 -10.12 -5.35 -16.69
CA TRP A 162 -9.84 -6.58 -17.44
C TRP A 162 -10.50 -7.78 -16.77
N GLN A 163 -10.28 -7.97 -15.46
CA GLN A 163 -10.81 -9.12 -14.74
C GLN A 163 -12.34 -9.10 -14.61
N ARG A 164 -12.96 -7.91 -14.57
CA ARG A 164 -14.41 -7.75 -14.40
C ARG A 164 -14.92 -6.47 -15.07
N PRO A 165 -15.16 -6.44 -16.40
CA PRO A 165 -15.48 -5.21 -17.12
C PRO A 165 -16.81 -4.57 -16.70
N PHE A 166 -17.78 -5.40 -16.28
CA PHE A 166 -19.08 -4.94 -15.79
C PHE A 166 -19.04 -4.37 -14.37
N ILE A 167 -17.87 -4.30 -13.71
CA ILE A 167 -17.72 -3.68 -12.39
C ILE A 167 -18.08 -2.20 -12.39
N LEU A 168 -17.86 -1.52 -13.53
CA LEU A 168 -18.16 -0.10 -13.70
C LEU A 168 -19.66 0.22 -13.61
N ARG A 169 -20.54 -0.78 -13.80
CA ARG A 169 -21.98 -0.63 -13.66
C ARG A 169 -22.49 -0.98 -12.26
N GLN A 170 -21.61 -1.46 -11.38
CA GLN A 170 -21.97 -1.91 -10.04
C GLN A 170 -21.72 -0.80 -9.02
N TRP A 171 -22.62 0.17 -8.98
CA TRP A 171 -22.49 1.34 -8.12
C TRP A 171 -22.27 0.99 -6.64
N GLN A 172 -22.86 -0.10 -6.12
CA GLN A 172 -22.65 -0.55 -4.74
C GLN A 172 -21.22 -1.03 -4.49
N THR A 173 -20.64 -1.77 -5.44
CA THR A 173 -19.24 -2.22 -5.39
C THR A 173 -18.32 -1.02 -5.46
N LEU A 174 -18.58 -0.09 -6.38
CA LEU A 174 -17.81 1.14 -6.53
C LEU A 174 -17.87 2.02 -5.26
N LEU A 175 -19.04 2.19 -4.66
CA LEU A 175 -19.18 2.92 -3.39
C LEU A 175 -18.36 2.29 -2.27
N LYS A 176 -18.36 0.95 -2.15
CA LYS A 176 -17.54 0.26 -1.16
C LYS A 176 -16.04 0.40 -1.45
N MET A 177 -15.63 0.32 -2.72
CA MET A 177 -14.25 0.57 -3.13
C MET A 177 -13.79 1.99 -2.75
N VAL A 178 -14.59 3.00 -3.11
CA VAL A 178 -14.32 4.41 -2.78
C VAL A 178 -14.31 4.60 -1.27
N GLY A 179 -15.29 4.04 -0.54
CA GLY A 179 -15.36 4.11 0.92
C GLY A 179 -14.12 3.53 1.60
N CYS A 180 -13.64 2.35 1.16
CA CYS A 180 -12.41 1.77 1.69
C CYS A 180 -11.16 2.58 1.35
N ALA A 181 -11.05 3.12 0.13
CA ALA A 181 -9.94 3.99 -0.24
C ALA A 181 -9.92 5.29 0.58
N LEU A 182 -11.08 5.92 0.76
CA LEU A 182 -11.24 7.11 1.60
C LEU A 182 -10.94 6.83 3.06
N LEU A 183 -11.30 5.65 3.57
CA LEU A 183 -10.94 5.22 4.93
C LEU A 183 -9.40 5.07 5.09
N GLY A 184 -8.68 4.67 4.06
CA GLY A 184 -7.21 4.69 4.09
C GLY A 184 -6.67 6.13 4.07
N LEU A 185 -7.20 6.95 3.15
CA LEU A 185 -6.82 8.35 2.99
C LEU A 185 -7.15 9.22 4.20
N SER A 186 -8.14 8.83 5.03
CA SER A 186 -8.51 9.61 6.22
C SER A 186 -7.37 9.73 7.23
N LEU A 187 -6.32 8.90 7.15
CA LEU A 187 -5.12 9.10 7.96
C LEU A 187 -4.44 10.44 7.70
N TRP A 188 -4.54 11.03 6.51
CA TRP A 188 -4.01 12.38 6.27
C TRP A 188 -4.68 13.46 7.13
N LEU A 189 -5.89 13.23 7.63
CA LEU A 189 -6.54 14.14 8.59
C LEU A 189 -5.74 14.28 9.89
N TYR A 190 -4.81 13.37 10.17
CA TYR A 190 -3.84 13.53 11.25
C TYR A 190 -3.07 14.87 11.15
N LEU A 191 -2.73 15.32 9.94
CA LEU A 191 -1.97 16.55 9.70
C LEU A 191 -2.69 17.82 10.18
N PRO A 192 -3.90 18.16 9.68
CA PRO A 192 -4.62 19.33 10.16
C PRO A 192 -4.98 19.23 11.65
N LEU A 193 -5.32 18.03 12.14
CA LEU A 193 -5.71 17.82 13.54
C LEU A 193 -4.54 18.01 14.52
N HIS A 194 -3.31 17.75 14.10
CA HIS A 194 -2.09 17.90 14.92
C HIS A 194 -1.18 19.03 14.44
N SER A 195 -1.70 19.97 13.64
CA SER A 195 -0.91 21.09 13.17
C SER A 195 -0.56 22.00 14.36
N PRO A 196 0.75 22.25 14.62
CA PRO A 196 1.20 23.11 15.71
C PRO A 196 0.66 24.53 15.53
N LEU A 197 0.58 25.28 16.64
CA LEU A 197 0.23 26.70 16.57
C LEU A 197 1.23 27.46 15.67
N PRO A 198 0.78 28.46 14.89
CA PRO A 198 1.61 29.21 13.93
C PRO A 198 2.86 29.90 14.52
N SER A 199 3.01 29.90 15.85
CA SER A 199 4.06 30.59 16.60
C SER A 199 5.41 29.85 16.64
N ALA A 200 5.51 28.61 16.14
CA ALA A 200 6.79 27.92 16.02
C ALA A 200 7.49 28.36 14.72
N VAL A 201 8.70 28.90 14.82
CA VAL A 201 9.52 29.32 13.67
C VAL A 201 9.66 28.14 12.68
N GLY A 202 9.25 28.34 11.42
CA GLY A 202 9.28 27.31 10.37
C GLY A 202 8.12 26.31 10.39
N SER A 203 7.12 26.49 11.25
CA SER A 203 5.91 25.65 11.23
C SER A 203 4.92 26.10 10.15
N VAL A 204 4.40 25.15 9.39
CA VAL A 204 3.32 25.37 8.41
C VAL A 204 1.99 25.02 9.08
N ASP A 205 1.07 25.98 9.14
CA ASP A 205 -0.30 25.72 9.57
C ASP A 205 -1.05 24.94 8.48
N LEU A 206 -1.38 23.69 8.76
CA LEU A 206 -2.04 22.76 7.84
C LEU A 206 -3.56 22.71 8.04
N ARG A 207 -4.14 23.61 8.86
CA ARG A 207 -5.58 23.64 9.14
C ARG A 207 -6.40 24.21 7.99
N THR A 208 -5.77 25.02 7.12
CA THR A 208 -6.42 25.53 5.91
C THR A 208 -6.35 24.47 4.81
N LEU A 209 -7.40 24.40 3.98
CA LEU A 209 -7.46 23.44 2.87
C LEU A 209 -6.30 23.66 1.89
N ASP A 210 -5.97 24.93 1.60
CA ASP A 210 -4.90 25.26 0.66
C ASP A 210 -3.52 24.84 1.17
N ALA A 211 -3.18 25.14 2.42
CA ALA A 211 -1.91 24.73 3.02
C ALA A 211 -1.81 23.20 3.13
N PHE A 212 -2.90 22.53 3.49
CA PHE A 212 -2.96 21.07 3.50
C PHE A 212 -2.68 20.49 2.11
N LEU A 213 -3.43 20.93 1.07
CA LEU A 213 -3.25 20.46 -0.30
C LEU A 213 -1.85 20.75 -0.83
N THR A 214 -1.31 21.94 -0.55
CA THR A 214 0.06 22.33 -0.91
C THR A 214 1.09 21.40 -0.28
N HIS A 215 0.89 20.99 0.97
CA HIS A 215 1.77 20.05 1.65
C HIS A 215 1.69 18.62 1.08
N ILE A 216 0.49 18.03 0.97
CA ILE A 216 0.35 16.63 0.51
C ILE A 216 0.65 16.44 -0.97
N LEU A 217 0.41 17.46 -1.79
CA LEU A 217 0.74 17.43 -3.22
C LEU A 217 2.18 17.86 -3.50
N GLY A 218 2.92 18.34 -2.49
CA GLY A 218 4.30 18.81 -2.65
C GLY A 218 4.43 20.03 -3.57
N ARG A 219 3.39 20.88 -3.67
CA ARG A 219 3.37 22.05 -4.58
C ARG A 219 4.47 23.07 -4.30
N GLY A 220 5.01 23.10 -3.08
CA GLY A 220 6.14 23.99 -2.74
C GLY A 220 7.53 23.43 -3.10
N ILE A 221 7.63 22.15 -3.53
CA ILE A 221 8.91 21.53 -3.91
C ILE A 221 9.21 21.74 -5.40
N SER A 222 8.18 21.99 -6.23
CA SER A 222 8.37 22.22 -7.67
C SER A 222 9.19 23.46 -8.00
N ASP A 223 9.19 24.46 -7.12
CA ASP A 223 9.88 25.73 -7.34
C ASP A 223 11.41 25.62 -7.06
N ASP A 224 11.83 24.65 -6.24
CA ASP A 224 13.24 24.42 -5.87
C ASP A 224 13.95 23.37 -6.76
N LEU A 225 13.21 22.62 -7.59
CA LEU A 225 13.80 21.63 -8.50
C LEU A 225 14.70 22.25 -9.58
N GLY A 226 14.57 23.55 -9.84
CA GLY A 226 15.45 24.30 -10.75
C GLY A 226 16.74 24.81 -10.10
N PHE A 227 16.88 24.76 -8.77
CA PHE A 227 18.04 25.30 -8.05
C PHE A 227 19.17 24.29 -7.80
N TYR A 228 18.91 23.00 -8.04
CA TYR A 228 19.94 21.97 -8.14
C TYR A 228 20.15 21.58 -9.61
N GLY A 229 20.58 22.56 -10.40
CA GLY A 229 21.18 22.31 -11.71
C GLY A 229 22.50 21.55 -11.57
N LEU A 230 22.73 20.64 -12.53
CA LEU A 230 23.91 19.79 -12.74
C LEU A 230 25.25 20.37 -12.31
#